data_AF-A0A7J3NT79-F1
#
_entry.id   AF-A0A7J3NT79-F1
#
_cell.length_a   1.000
_cell.length_b   1.000
_cell.length_c   1.000
_cell.angle_alpha   90.00
_cell.angle_beta   90.00
_cell.angle_gamma   90.00
#
_symmetry.space_group_name_H-M   'P 1'
#
loop_
_entity.id
_entity.type
_entity.pdbx_description
1 polymer ?
#
loop_
_entity_poly.entity_id
_entity_poly.type
_entity_poly.pdbx_seq_one_letter_code
_entity_poly.pdbx_strand_id
1 'polypeptide(L)'
;MKGTRMTSGLLALALSAIICIGYVSANIQDDSEYQQHVKFNGEKGAAETIIIKKPMFPIRFNDGQIPIGSHCKVACPLEANKSYHIYLYGSWVNLGSDPKTDYDIFVYNPLG
;
A
#
# COMPACT_ATOMS: atom_id res chain seq x y z
N MET A 1 -52.39 32.32 -12.30
CA MET A 1 -51.78 31.05 -11.84
C MET A 1 -50.26 31.19 -11.92
N LYS A 2 -49.60 31.33 -10.76
CA LYS A 2 -48.16 31.54 -10.62
C LYS A 2 -47.63 30.33 -9.85
N GLY A 3 -46.73 29.58 -10.44
CA GLY A 3 -46.05 28.49 -9.73
C GLY A 3 -45.73 27.33 -10.65
N THR A 4 -44.57 27.38 -11.30
CA THR A 4 -43.73 26.22 -11.69
C THR A 4 -42.47 26.80 -12.34
N ARG A 5 -41.53 27.32 -11.55
CA ARG A 5 -40.17 27.69 -12.03
C ARG A 5 -39.05 27.32 -11.05
N MET A 6 -39.36 26.65 -9.94
CA MET A 6 -38.37 26.42 -8.87
C MET A 6 -37.76 25.01 -8.86
N THR A 7 -38.29 24.07 -9.65
CA THR A 7 -37.89 22.65 -9.59
C THR A 7 -36.73 22.29 -10.52
N SER A 8 -36.59 22.94 -11.68
CA SER A 8 -35.52 22.64 -12.65
C SER A 8 -34.13 23.13 -12.20
N GLY A 9 -34.05 24.29 -11.53
CA GLY A 9 -32.80 24.84 -11.02
C GLY A 9 -32.19 24.02 -9.88
N LEU A 10 -33.04 23.48 -8.99
CA LEU A 10 -32.60 22.63 -7.89
C LEU A 10 -32.04 21.29 -8.38
N LEU A 11 -32.67 20.71 -9.42
CA LEU A 11 -32.22 19.46 -10.04
C LEU A 11 -30.87 19.62 -10.74
N ALA A 12 -30.67 20.74 -11.45
CA ALA A 12 -29.41 21.05 -12.13
C ALA A 12 -28.25 21.24 -11.16
N LEU A 13 -28.48 21.89 -10.02
CA LEU A 13 -27.48 22.06 -8.95
C LEU A 13 -27.13 20.74 -8.26
N ALA A 14 -28.12 19.86 -8.04
CA ALA A 14 -27.86 18.55 -7.48
C ALA A 14 -27.02 17.69 -8.43
N LEU A 15 -27.31 17.71 -9.73
CA LEU A 15 -26.56 16.95 -10.72
C LEU A 15 -25.12 17.46 -10.88
N SER A 16 -24.91 18.79 -10.88
CA SER A 16 -23.56 19.36 -10.94
C SER A 16 -22.75 19.05 -9.68
N ALA A 17 -23.36 19.08 -8.49
CA ALA A 17 -22.71 18.69 -7.26
C ALA A 17 -22.28 17.21 -7.27
N ILE A 18 -23.13 16.30 -7.75
CA ILE A 18 -22.80 14.87 -7.89
C ILE A 18 -21.62 14.66 -8.84
N ILE A 19 -21.62 15.35 -9.99
CA ILE A 19 -20.52 15.28 -10.96
C ILE A 19 -19.22 15.82 -10.34
N CYS A 20 -19.28 16.95 -9.64
CA CYS A 20 -18.11 17.52 -8.94
C CYS A 20 -17.57 16.57 -7.86
N ILE A 21 -18.42 15.97 -7.04
CA ILE A 21 -18.01 15.03 -5.98
C ILE A 21 -17.37 13.77 -6.58
N GLY A 22 -17.96 13.23 -7.65
CA GLY A 22 -17.38 12.07 -8.35
C GLY A 22 -16.01 12.39 -8.95
N TYR A 23 -15.84 13.59 -9.52
CA TYR A 23 -14.58 14.03 -10.10
C TYR A 23 -13.48 14.23 -9.04
N VAL A 24 -13.80 14.84 -7.90
CA VAL A 24 -12.86 15.01 -6.80
C VAL A 24 -12.42 13.65 -6.26
N SER A 25 -13.36 12.71 -6.03
CA SER A 25 -13.04 11.38 -5.49
C SER A 25 -12.13 10.55 -6.40
N ALA A 26 -12.24 10.72 -7.73
CA ALA A 26 -11.39 10.03 -8.69
C ALA A 26 -9.94 10.57 -8.73
N ASN A 27 -9.70 11.78 -8.21
CA ASN A 27 -8.42 12.48 -8.28
C ASN A 27 -7.73 12.62 -6.92
N ILE A 28 -8.20 11.95 -5.87
CA ILE A 28 -7.46 11.88 -4.61
C ILE A 28 -6.25 10.97 -4.83
N GLN A 29 -5.13 11.56 -5.21
CA GLN A 29 -3.85 10.90 -5.24
C GLN A 29 -3.20 11.09 -3.87
N ASP A 30 -3.04 9.98 -3.13
CA ASP A 30 -2.26 9.94 -1.89
C ASP A 30 -0.77 10.18 -2.23
N ASP A 31 -0.30 11.41 -2.04
CA ASP A 31 1.09 11.83 -2.24
C ASP A 31 1.87 11.91 -0.91
N SER A 32 1.54 11.03 0.03
CA SER A 32 2.30 10.93 1.27
C SER A 32 3.75 10.50 0.99
N GLU A 33 4.68 10.90 1.87
CA GLU A 33 6.09 10.48 1.82
C GLU A 33 6.21 8.94 1.72
N TYR A 34 5.30 8.21 2.37
CA TYR A 34 5.21 6.75 2.27
C TYR A 34 5.03 6.29 0.82
N GLN A 35 4.06 6.84 0.08
CA GLN A 35 3.80 6.46 -1.32
C GLN A 35 4.96 6.84 -2.25
N GLN A 36 5.75 7.85 -1.90
CA GLN A 36 6.94 8.22 -2.66
C GLN A 36 8.08 7.21 -2.51
N HIS A 37 8.23 6.64 -1.32
CA HIS A 37 9.35 5.76 -0.96
C HIS A 37 9.03 4.26 -0.93
N VAL A 38 7.76 3.86 -0.90
CA VAL A 38 7.33 2.46 -0.93
C VAL A 38 6.61 2.17 -2.24
N LYS A 39 7.11 1.18 -3.00
CA LYS A 39 6.56 0.79 -4.30
C LYS A 39 6.23 -0.70 -4.29
N PHE A 40 4.99 -1.03 -4.63
CA PHE A 40 4.50 -2.40 -4.75
C PHE A 40 4.50 -2.78 -6.24
N ASN A 41 5.29 -3.78 -6.59
CA ASN A 41 5.34 -4.34 -7.94
C ASN A 41 4.64 -5.71 -7.91
N GLY A 42 3.53 -5.84 -8.64
CA GLY A 42 2.73 -7.06 -8.72
C GLY A 42 1.33 -6.79 -9.26
N GLU A 43 0.60 -7.85 -9.58
CA GLU A 43 -0.81 -7.74 -9.96
C GLU A 43 -1.66 -7.25 -8.78
N LYS A 44 -2.81 -6.63 -9.07
CA LYS A 44 -3.74 -6.14 -8.06
C LYS A 44 -4.20 -7.29 -7.16
N GLY A 45 -3.65 -7.35 -5.94
CA GLY A 45 -3.97 -8.39 -4.95
C GLY A 45 -2.81 -9.31 -4.57
N ALA A 46 -1.68 -9.25 -5.27
CA ALA A 46 -0.47 -9.99 -4.89
C ALA A 46 0.78 -9.16 -5.26
N ALA A 47 1.41 -8.55 -4.25
CA ALA A 47 2.69 -7.88 -4.46
C ALA A 47 3.80 -8.94 -4.48
N GLU A 48 4.42 -9.16 -5.63
CA GLU A 48 5.57 -10.06 -5.77
C GLU A 48 6.82 -9.43 -5.17
N THR A 49 7.01 -8.13 -5.38
CA THR A 49 8.14 -7.38 -4.82
C THR A 49 7.70 -6.02 -4.28
N ILE A 50 8.19 -5.67 -3.09
CA ILE A 50 8.03 -4.37 -2.45
C ILE A 50 9.40 -3.71 -2.37
N ILE A 51 9.55 -2.53 -2.97
CA ILE A 51 10.77 -1.74 -2.92
C ILE A 51 10.58 -0.61 -1.92
N ILE A 52 11.44 -0.60 -0.89
CA ILE A 52 11.50 0.44 0.13
C ILE A 52 12.75 1.27 -0.12
N LYS A 53 12.62 2.52 -0.51
CA LYS A 53 13.79 3.40 -0.72
C LYS A 53 14.39 3.93 0.57
N LYS A 54 13.64 3.90 1.68
CA LYS A 54 14.03 4.48 2.97
C LYS A 54 13.77 3.45 4.09
N PRO A 55 14.80 2.95 4.80
CA PRO A 55 14.70 1.84 5.76
C PRO A 55 14.05 2.24 7.11
N MET A 56 13.08 3.16 7.09
CA MET A 56 12.33 3.60 8.27
C MET A 56 10.81 3.42 8.12
N PHE A 57 10.33 3.06 6.93
CA PHE A 57 8.90 2.85 6.70
C PHE A 57 8.51 1.40 7.00
N PRO A 58 7.51 1.19 7.88
CA PRO A 58 6.98 -0.15 8.12
C PRO A 58 6.21 -0.64 6.89
N ILE A 59 6.38 -1.91 6.54
CA ILE A 59 5.53 -2.57 5.54
C ILE A 59 4.47 -3.38 6.27
N ARG A 60 3.21 -3.05 6.01
CA ARG A 60 2.07 -3.81 6.49
C ARG A 60 1.60 -4.75 5.40
N PHE A 61 1.59 -6.05 5.71
CA PHE A 61 0.87 -7.04 4.92
C PHE A 61 -0.55 -7.17 5.45
N ASN A 62 -1.52 -7.04 4.56
CA ASN A 62 -2.92 -7.33 4.89
C ASN A 62 -3.22 -8.82 4.67
N ASP A 63 -4.29 -9.29 5.29
CA ASP A 63 -4.75 -10.67 5.10
C ASP A 63 -4.98 -10.99 3.62
N GLY A 64 -4.45 -12.12 3.17
CA GLY A 64 -4.56 -12.57 1.78
C GLY A 64 -3.66 -11.85 0.77
N GLN A 65 -2.90 -10.84 1.17
CA GLN A 65 -1.97 -10.13 0.27
C GLN A 65 -0.83 -11.02 -0.26
N ILE A 66 -0.46 -12.05 0.52
CA ILE A 66 0.47 -13.10 0.10
C ILE A 66 -0.33 -14.40 0.08
N PRO A 67 -0.71 -14.91 -1.11
CA PRO A 67 -1.44 -16.17 -1.22
C PRO A 67 -0.65 -17.37 -0.67
N ILE A 68 -1.35 -18.38 -0.18
CA ILE A 68 -0.72 -19.64 0.29
C ILE A 68 0.05 -20.28 -0.86
N GLY A 69 1.30 -20.69 -0.59
CA GLY A 69 2.21 -21.25 -1.60
C GLY A 69 2.89 -20.21 -2.50
N SER A 70 2.64 -18.92 -2.27
CA SER A 70 3.34 -17.81 -2.92
C SER A 70 4.43 -17.23 -2.02
N HIS A 71 5.15 -16.25 -2.54
CA HIS A 71 6.16 -15.49 -1.81
C HIS A 71 6.03 -13.99 -2.10
N CYS A 72 6.58 -13.17 -1.21
CA CYS A 72 6.74 -11.73 -1.42
C CYS A 72 8.17 -11.34 -1.05
N LYS A 73 8.83 -10.57 -1.92
CA LYS A 73 10.16 -10.05 -1.68
C LYS A 73 10.09 -8.61 -1.21
N VAL A 74 10.71 -8.30 -0.08
CA VAL A 74 10.93 -6.91 0.36
C VAL A 74 12.38 -6.54 0.12
N ALA A 75 12.63 -5.52 -0.71
CA ALA A 75 13.97 -5.04 -1.05
C ALA A 75 14.16 -3.62 -0.54
N CYS A 76 15.22 -3.41 0.24
CA CYS A 76 15.63 -2.08 0.71
C CYS A 76 17.13 -1.90 0.44
N PRO A 77 17.55 -0.88 -0.34
CA PRO A 77 18.95 -0.54 -0.44
C PRO A 77 19.43 -0.03 0.94
N LEU A 78 20.59 -0.51 1.35
CA LEU A 78 21.24 -0.15 2.60
C LEU A 78 22.51 0.65 2.29
N GLU A 79 22.85 1.56 3.18
CA GLU A 79 24.08 2.35 3.08
C GLU A 79 25.21 1.67 3.85
N ALA A 80 26.43 1.77 3.32
CA ALA A 80 27.62 1.25 3.98
C ALA A 80 27.87 1.98 5.32
N ASN A 81 28.51 1.28 6.26
CA ASN A 81 28.88 1.80 7.59
C ASN A 81 27.69 2.24 8.47
N LYS A 82 26.53 1.60 8.29
CA LYS A 82 25.35 1.77 9.13
C LYS A 82 24.94 0.43 9.75
N SER A 83 24.26 0.49 10.88
CA SER A 83 23.63 -0.67 11.51
C SER A 83 22.12 -0.59 11.30
N TYR A 84 21.51 -1.71 10.92
CA TYR A 84 20.09 -1.82 10.66
C TYR A 84 19.49 -2.91 11.52
N HIS A 85 18.26 -2.69 11.98
CA HIS A 85 17.46 -3.68 12.69
C HIS A 85 16.20 -3.96 11.89
N ILE A 86 15.92 -5.24 11.66
CA ILE A 86 14.69 -5.69 11.01
C ILE A 86 13.80 -6.29 12.09
N TYR A 87 12.59 -5.75 12.20
CA TYR A 87 11.59 -6.23 13.14
C TYR A 87 10.43 -6.83 12.35
N LEU A 88 10.18 -8.12 12.57
CA LEU A 88 9.00 -8.82 12.10
C LEU A 88 8.09 -9.01 13.32
N TYR A 89 6.83 -8.60 13.21
CA TYR A 89 5.88 -8.65 14.33
C TYR A 89 4.46 -8.87 13.83
N GLY A 90 3.60 -9.36 14.72
CA GLY A 90 2.20 -9.66 14.45
C GLY A 90 1.90 -11.15 14.46
N SER A 91 0.64 -11.50 14.17
CA SER A 91 0.14 -12.88 14.19
C SER A 91 0.79 -13.79 13.13
N TRP A 92 1.44 -13.20 12.13
CA TRP A 92 2.16 -13.92 11.09
C TRP A 92 3.50 -14.49 11.59
N VAL A 93 4.02 -14.01 12.72
CA VAL A 93 5.22 -14.58 13.35
C VAL A 93 4.78 -15.76 14.20
N ASN A 94 4.93 -16.97 13.65
CA ASN A 94 4.67 -18.20 14.39
C ASN A 94 5.92 -18.64 15.15
N LEU A 95 5.87 -18.54 16.49
CA LEU A 95 6.94 -18.97 17.39
C LEU A 95 6.78 -20.42 17.88
N GLY A 96 5.79 -21.16 17.35
CA GLY A 96 5.56 -22.57 17.64
C GLY A 96 6.55 -23.50 16.95
N SER A 97 6.49 -24.80 17.26
CA SER A 97 7.44 -25.80 16.77
C SER A 97 7.23 -26.25 15.31
N ASP A 98 6.17 -25.79 14.64
CA ASP A 98 5.83 -26.14 13.25
C ASP A 98 5.27 -24.91 12.51
N PRO A 99 6.12 -23.94 12.15
CA PRO A 99 5.68 -22.75 11.43
C PRO A 99 5.29 -23.12 9.99
N LYS A 100 4.07 -22.74 9.58
CA LYS A 100 3.57 -22.93 8.21
C LYS A 100 4.06 -21.87 7.22
N THR A 101 4.78 -20.87 7.71
CA THR A 101 5.33 -19.76 6.95
C THR A 101 6.75 -19.54 7.45
N ASP A 102 7.69 -19.51 6.51
CA ASP A 102 9.10 -19.22 6.78
C ASP A 102 9.45 -17.84 6.23
N TYR A 103 10.51 -17.24 6.75
CA TYR A 103 11.07 -16.01 6.21
C TYR A 103 12.60 -16.10 6.17
N ASP A 104 13.16 -15.76 5.02
CA ASP A 104 14.59 -15.63 4.85
C ASP A 104 15.00 -14.16 4.85
N ILE A 105 16.02 -13.83 5.66
CA ILE A 105 16.62 -12.50 5.67
C ILE A 105 18.01 -12.60 5.05
N PHE A 106 18.16 -11.96 3.89
CA PHE A 106 19.44 -11.85 3.21
C PHE A 106 19.98 -10.42 3.32
N VAL A 107 21.23 -10.28 3.77
CA VAL A 107 21.99 -9.03 3.69
C VAL A 107 23.08 -9.24 2.65
N TYR A 108 22.91 -8.62 1.48
CA TYR A 108 23.91 -8.69 0.42
C TYR A 108 24.88 -7.52 0.56
N ASN A 109 26.17 -7.83 0.70
CA ASN A 109 27.21 -6.89 0.31
C ASN A 109 27.33 -6.96 -1.22
N PRO A 110 27.15 -5.85 -1.96
CA PRO A 110 27.31 -5.85 -3.41
C PRO A 110 28.73 -6.24 -3.87
N LEU A 111 29.69 -6.33 -2.95
CA LEU A 111 31.07 -6.76 -3.21
C LEU A 111 31.38 -8.20 -2.78
N GLY A 112 30.44 -8.93 -2.17
CA GLY A 112 30.68 -10.25 -1.57
C GLY A 112 31.41 -10.14 -0.24
#